data_AF-A0A0G4NI41-F1
#
_entry.id   AF-A0A0G4NI41-F1
#
_cell.length_a   1.000
_cell.length_b   1.000
_cell.length_c   1.000
_cell.angle_alpha   90.00
_cell.angle_beta   90.00
_cell.angle_gamma   90.00
#
_symmetry.space_group_name_H-M   'P 1'
#
loop_
_entity.id
_entity.type
_entity.pdbx_description
1 polymer ?
#
loop_
_entity_poly.entity_id
_entity_poly.type
_entity_poly.pdbx_seq_one_letter_code
_entity_poly.pdbx_strand_id
1 'polypeptide(L)'
;MLSAGMEQQAVYNALAKIYIDSNNNPEKFLKENDKYDSLSVGKYCEKRDPNLAYIAYSKGQNDLELVNITNENSMYRAQARYLLERSDRELWDFVLSENNIHRRSVIDQVTSTAVP
;
A
#
# COMPACT_ATOMS: atom_id res chain seq x y z
N MET A 1 31.10 6.29 -0.41
CA MET A 1 30.43 5.01 -0.07
C MET A 1 28.90 5.07 -0.19
N LEU A 2 28.28 6.17 -0.64
CA LEU A 2 26.81 6.29 -0.71
C LEU A 2 26.19 5.71 -2.01
N SER A 3 26.98 5.51 -3.07
CA SER A 3 26.45 5.10 -4.39
C SER A 3 25.98 3.64 -4.44
N ALA A 4 26.70 2.72 -3.79
CA ALA A 4 26.42 1.29 -3.90
C ALA A 4 25.03 0.88 -3.35
N GLY A 5 24.52 1.59 -2.33
CA GLY A 5 23.19 1.32 -1.77
C GLY A 5 22.04 1.77 -2.68
N MET A 6 22.18 2.91 -3.35
CA MET A 6 21.18 3.44 -4.28
C MET A 6 21.11 2.62 -5.57
N GLU A 7 22.27 2.19 -6.09
CA GLU A 7 22.34 1.32 -7.27
C GLU A 7 21.63 -0.02 -7.01
N GLN A 8 21.82 -0.60 -5.82
CA GLN A 8 21.11 -1.82 -5.43
C GLN A 8 19.60 -1.63 -5.39
N GLN A 9 19.11 -0.53 -4.80
CA GLN A 9 17.68 -0.25 -4.73
C GLN A 9 17.04 -0.13 -6.13
N ALA A 10 17.70 0.56 -7.07
CA ALA A 10 17.23 0.66 -8.45
C ALA A 10 17.15 -0.73 -9.15
N VAL A 11 18.12 -1.61 -8.89
CA VAL A 11 18.10 -2.99 -9.38
C VAL A 11 16.92 -3.78 -8.81
N TYR A 12 16.68 -3.70 -7.49
CA TYR A 12 15.54 -4.38 -6.87
C TYR A 12 14.19 -3.82 -7.34
N ASN A 13 14.11 -2.52 -7.62
CA ASN A 13 12.92 -1.91 -8.22
C ASN A 13 12.66 -2.46 -9.63
N ALA A 14 13.71 -2.58 -10.46
CA ALA A 14 13.59 -3.16 -11.78
C ALA A 14 13.16 -4.63 -11.71
N LEU A 15 13.74 -5.41 -10.79
CA LEU A 15 13.33 -6.78 -10.53
C LEU A 15 11.86 -6.85 -10.13
N ALA A 16 11.41 -6.05 -9.17
CA ALA A 16 10.00 -6.03 -8.75
C ALA A 16 9.06 -5.83 -9.96
N LYS A 17 9.38 -4.85 -10.82
CA LYS A 17 8.61 -4.58 -12.05
C LYS A 17 8.60 -5.76 -13.01
N ILE A 18 9.73 -6.46 -13.18
CA ILE A 18 9.81 -7.68 -14.00
C ILE A 18 8.94 -8.79 -13.42
N TYR A 19 8.97 -9.00 -12.10
CA TYR A 19 8.15 -10.01 -11.41
C TYR A 19 6.65 -9.72 -11.58
N ILE A 20 6.26 -8.45 -11.51
CA ILE A 20 4.88 -7.98 -11.75
C ILE A 20 4.49 -8.20 -13.20
N ASP A 21 5.31 -7.75 -14.16
CA ASP A 21 5.02 -7.85 -15.59
C ASP A 21 4.99 -9.31 -16.09
N SER A 22 5.89 -10.15 -15.55
CA SER A 22 5.95 -11.59 -15.83
C SER A 22 4.90 -12.41 -15.07
N ASN A 23 4.07 -11.77 -14.24
CA ASN A 23 3.10 -12.40 -13.35
C ASN A 23 3.67 -13.58 -12.53
N ASN A 24 4.93 -13.47 -12.11
CA ASN A 24 5.65 -14.57 -11.46
C ASN A 24 5.65 -14.37 -9.93
N ASN A 25 4.53 -14.65 -9.27
CA ASN A 25 4.38 -14.48 -7.82
C ASN A 25 4.90 -13.12 -7.27
N PRO A 26 4.50 -11.98 -7.86
CA PRO A 26 5.00 -10.67 -7.43
C PRO A 26 4.70 -10.38 -5.97
N GLU A 27 3.56 -10.84 -5.44
CA GLU A 27 3.20 -10.71 -4.02
C GLU A 27 4.28 -11.26 -3.09
N LYS A 28 4.85 -12.42 -3.43
CA LYS A 28 5.87 -13.08 -2.60
C LYS A 28 7.15 -12.24 -2.61
N PHE A 29 7.58 -11.78 -3.79
CA PHE A 29 8.73 -10.88 -3.90
C PHE A 29 8.52 -9.61 -3.09
N LEU A 30 7.33 -8.98 -3.20
CA LEU A 30 7.02 -7.76 -2.47
C LEU A 30 7.01 -7.98 -0.95
N LYS A 31 6.52 -9.13 -0.47
CA LYS A 31 6.48 -9.44 0.98
C LYS A 31 7.84 -9.82 1.54
N GLU A 32 8.65 -10.59 0.81
CA GLU A 32 9.92 -11.12 1.30
C GLU A 32 11.12 -10.20 1.07
N ASN A 33 11.07 -9.31 0.08
CA ASN A 33 12.19 -8.44 -0.24
C ASN A 33 12.02 -7.04 0.39
N ASP A 34 13.00 -6.57 1.15
CA ASP A 34 12.98 -5.24 1.78
C ASP A 34 13.91 -4.23 1.09
N LYS A 35 14.53 -4.63 -0.02
CA LYS A 35 15.57 -3.83 -0.70
C LYS A 35 15.04 -2.95 -1.82
N TYR A 36 13.77 -3.09 -2.19
CA TYR A 36 13.13 -2.24 -3.19
C TYR A 36 12.50 -1.02 -2.52
N ASP A 37 12.35 0.05 -3.28
CA ASP A 37 11.60 1.23 -2.90
C ASP A 37 10.09 0.96 -2.99
N SER A 38 9.45 0.81 -1.85
CA SER A 38 8.02 0.50 -1.73
C SER A 38 7.13 1.57 -2.34
N LEU A 39 7.56 2.83 -2.34
CA LEU A 39 6.82 3.92 -2.98
C LEU A 39 6.85 3.81 -4.51
N SER A 40 8.05 3.67 -5.10
CA SER A 40 8.24 3.58 -6.56
C SER A 40 7.63 2.31 -7.15
N VAL A 41 7.75 1.19 -6.45
CA VAL A 41 7.15 -0.08 -6.87
C VAL A 41 5.64 -0.07 -6.62
N GLY A 42 5.19 0.44 -5.48
CA GLY A 42 3.77 0.65 -5.19
C GLY A 42 3.08 1.44 -6.29
N LYS A 43 3.66 2.58 -6.70
CA LYS A 43 3.15 3.42 -7.81
C LYS A 43 3.03 2.69 -9.13
N TYR A 44 3.97 1.78 -9.39
CA TYR A 44 3.92 0.95 -10.58
C TYR A 44 2.79 -0.09 -10.50
N CYS A 45 2.56 -0.65 -9.31
CA CYS A 45 1.47 -1.58 -9.05
C CYS A 45 0.09 -0.93 -9.15
N GLU A 46 -0.08 0.35 -8.79
CA GLU A 46 -1.40 1.04 -8.80
C GLU A 46 -2.15 0.89 -10.13
N LYS A 47 -1.41 0.95 -11.25
CA LYS A 47 -1.97 0.86 -12.60
C LYS A 47 -2.17 -0.57 -13.10
N ARG A 48 -1.57 -1.54 -12.42
CA ARG A 48 -1.55 -2.96 -12.82
C ARG A 48 -2.50 -3.75 -11.92
N ASP A 49 -2.20 -3.76 -10.63
CA ASP A 49 -2.90 -4.51 -9.61
C ASP A 49 -2.91 -3.71 -8.28
N PRO A 50 -4.07 -3.18 -7.86
CA PRO A 50 -4.16 -2.39 -6.64
C PRO A 50 -3.87 -3.20 -5.38
N ASN A 51 -4.09 -4.53 -5.40
CA ASN A 51 -3.68 -5.43 -4.31
C ASN A 51 -2.16 -5.47 -4.13
N LEU A 52 -1.39 -5.47 -5.23
CA LEU A 52 0.07 -5.45 -5.17
C LEU A 52 0.57 -4.11 -4.63
N ALA A 53 -0.08 -3.01 -5.03
CA ALA A 53 0.21 -1.68 -4.52
C ALA A 53 -0.01 -1.62 -3.01
N TYR A 54 -1.15 -2.12 -2.53
CA TYR A 54 -1.46 -2.23 -1.10
C TYR A 54 -0.35 -2.97 -0.33
N ILE A 55 0.12 -4.11 -0.82
CA ILE A 55 1.19 -4.89 -0.17
C ILE A 55 2.49 -4.08 -0.08
N ALA A 56 2.89 -3.44 -1.18
CA ALA A 56 4.12 -2.64 -1.23
C ALA A 56 4.05 -1.44 -0.26
N TYR A 57 2.94 -0.70 -0.27
CA TYR A 57 2.76 0.46 0.61
C TYR A 57 2.64 0.06 2.08
N SER A 58 1.89 -1.01 2.38
CA SER A 58 1.74 -1.54 3.74
C SER A 58 3.09 -1.91 4.34
N LYS A 59 3.94 -2.60 3.57
CA LYS A 59 5.29 -2.98 3.99
C LYS A 59 6.19 -1.75 4.20
N GLY A 60 6.10 -0.78 3.30
CA GLY A 60 6.87 0.46 3.38
C GLY A 60 6.37 1.49 4.39
N GLN A 61 5.30 1.21 5.14
CA GLN A 61 4.62 2.19 6.00
C GLN A 61 4.26 3.48 5.25
N ASN A 62 3.88 3.35 3.98
CA ASN A 62 3.42 4.47 3.16
C ASN A 62 1.91 4.64 3.35
N ASP A 63 1.50 4.98 4.57
CA ASP A 63 0.11 4.97 5.00
C ASP A 63 -0.78 5.87 4.11
N LEU A 64 -0.28 7.05 3.72
CA LEU A 64 -1.00 8.00 2.87
C LEU A 64 -1.29 7.44 1.47
N GLU A 65 -0.28 6.87 0.81
CA GLU A 65 -0.45 6.28 -0.53
C GLU A 65 -1.37 5.07 -0.45
N LEU A 66 -1.24 4.23 0.59
CA LEU A 66 -2.14 3.10 0.83
C LEU A 66 -3.60 3.55 0.98
N VAL A 67 -3.86 4.63 1.72
CA VAL A 67 -5.19 5.21 1.83
C VAL A 67 -5.67 5.75 0.48
N ASN A 68 -4.81 6.41 -0.28
CA ASN A 68 -5.18 6.96 -1.58
C ASN A 68 -5.61 5.87 -2.56
N ILE A 69 -4.81 4.81 -2.71
CA ILE A 69 -5.14 3.72 -3.65
C ILE A 69 -6.38 2.95 -3.23
N THR A 70 -6.57 2.77 -1.93
CA THR A 70 -7.75 2.05 -1.42
C THR A 70 -9.01 2.88 -1.62
N ASN A 71 -8.94 4.20 -1.45
CA ASN A 71 -10.04 5.10 -1.77
C ASN A 71 -10.39 5.07 -3.27
N GLU A 72 -9.39 5.20 -4.15
CA GLU A 72 -9.60 5.21 -5.60
C GLU A 72 -10.16 3.87 -6.13
N ASN A 73 -9.71 2.75 -5.57
CA ASN A 73 -10.15 1.41 -5.98
C ASN A 73 -11.33 0.88 -5.16
N SER A 74 -11.94 1.71 -4.30
CA SER A 74 -13.03 1.31 -3.39
C SER A 74 -12.72 0.09 -2.51
N MET A 75 -11.45 -0.08 -2.14
CA MET A 75 -10.94 -1.19 -1.30
C MET A 75 -11.08 -0.89 0.20
N TYR A 76 -12.21 -0.33 0.60
CA TYR A 76 -12.46 0.16 1.96
C TYR A 76 -12.34 -0.94 3.02
N ARG A 77 -12.59 -2.20 2.67
CA ARG A 77 -12.44 -3.34 3.59
C ARG A 77 -10.97 -3.62 3.96
N ALA A 78 -10.07 -3.54 2.98
CA ALA A 78 -8.63 -3.71 3.21
C ALA A 78 -8.08 -2.51 3.98
N GLN A 79 -8.48 -1.32 3.58
CA GLN A 79 -8.16 -0.07 4.28
C GLN A 79 -8.62 -0.11 5.75
N ALA A 80 -9.85 -0.53 6.01
CA ALA A 80 -10.39 -0.64 7.36
C ALA A 80 -9.54 -1.56 8.26
N ARG A 81 -9.16 -2.73 7.74
CA ARG A 81 -8.26 -3.65 8.46
C ARG A 81 -6.92 -3.01 8.75
N TYR A 82 -6.34 -2.32 7.77
CA TYR A 82 -5.06 -1.63 7.94
C TYR A 82 -5.13 -0.53 9.00
N LEU A 83 -6.18 0.29 8.97
CA LEU A 83 -6.40 1.37 9.95
C LEU A 83 -6.55 0.83 11.38
N LEU A 84 -7.26 -0.27 11.55
CA LEU A 84 -7.41 -0.96 12.83
C LEU A 84 -6.06 -1.52 13.31
N GLU A 85 -5.30 -2.18 12.44
CA GLU A 85 -4.01 -2.79 12.78
C GLU A 85 -2.94 -1.74 13.10
N ARG A 86 -2.86 -0.65 12.33
CA ARG A 86 -1.93 0.47 12.59
C ARG A 86 -2.34 1.26 13.83
N SER A 87 -3.64 1.44 14.07
CA SER A 87 -4.18 2.25 15.18
C SER A 87 -3.54 3.65 15.27
N ASP A 88 -3.13 4.22 14.14
CA ASP A 88 -2.36 5.46 14.08
C ASP A 88 -3.28 6.69 14.00
N ARG A 89 -3.13 7.62 14.94
CA ARG A 89 -4.06 8.75 15.10
C ARG A 89 -4.02 9.72 13.91
N GLU A 90 -2.84 9.94 13.31
CA GLU A 90 -2.69 10.84 12.16
C GLU A 90 -3.35 10.25 10.91
N LEU A 91 -3.19 8.94 10.73
CA LEU A 91 -3.84 8.23 9.64
C LEU A 91 -5.37 8.25 9.75
N TRP A 92 -5.89 8.04 10.97
CA TRP A 92 -7.31 8.15 11.25
C TRP A 92 -7.85 9.56 10.96
N ASP A 93 -7.14 10.62 11.34
CA ASP A 93 -7.52 12.00 11.03
C ASP A 93 -7.61 12.25 9.52
N PHE A 94 -6.62 11.75 8.77
CA PHE A 94 -6.60 11.86 7.32
C PHE A 94 -7.81 11.16 6.66
N VAL A 95 -8.12 9.93 7.06
CA VAL A 95 -9.23 9.17 6.49
C VAL A 95 -10.59 9.72 6.93
N LEU A 96 -10.68 10.21 8.17
CA LEU A 96 -11.90 10.79 8.73
C LEU A 96 -12.08 12.27 8.40
N SER A 97 -11.17 12.85 7.63
CA SER A 97 -11.23 14.24 7.18
C SER A 97 -12.59 14.56 6.56
N GLU A 98 -13.12 15.74 6.86
CA GLU A 98 -14.43 16.19 6.36
C GLU A 98 -14.45 16.38 4.85
N ASN A 99 -13.28 16.59 4.24
CA ASN A 99 -13.11 16.68 2.80
C ASN A 99 -13.08 15.31 2.11
N ASN A 100 -12.97 14.22 2.87
CA ASN A 100 -12.93 12.88 2.31
C ASN A 100 -14.34 12.37 2.02
N ILE A 101 -14.71 12.32 0.74
CA ILE A 101 -15.98 11.77 0.27
C ILE A 101 -16.15 10.27 0.62
N HIS A 102 -15.05 9.55 0.80
CA HIS A 102 -15.04 8.12 1.12
C HIS A 102 -15.18 7.85 2.62
N ARG A 103 -15.13 8.88 3.47
CA ARG A 103 -15.17 8.76 4.93
C ARG A 103 -16.27 7.83 5.43
N ARG A 104 -17.50 8.00 4.92
CA ARG A 104 -18.66 7.21 5.33
C ARG A 104 -18.47 5.73 5.02
N SER A 105 -17.97 5.41 3.81
CA SER A 105 -17.70 4.05 3.37
C SER A 105 -16.60 3.39 4.18
N VAL A 106 -15.54 4.13 4.51
CA VAL A 106 -14.47 3.60 5.36
C VAL A 106 -14.97 3.32 6.77
N ILE A 107 -15.69 4.27 7.39
CA ILE A 107 -16.26 4.07 8.74
C ILE A 107 -17.14 2.83 8.77
N ASP A 108 -18.05 2.69 7.80
CA ASP A 108 -18.94 1.53 7.69
C ASP A 108 -18.15 0.20 7.64
N GLN A 109 -17.12 0.14 6.80
CA GLN A 109 -16.27 -1.05 6.70
C GLN A 109 -15.42 -1.29 7.94
N VAL A 110 -14.95 -0.23 8.61
CA VAL A 110 -14.24 -0.37 9.89
C VAL A 110 -15.17 -0.92 10.96
N THR A 111 -16.38 -0.36 11.11
CA THR A 111 -17.36 -0.87 12.07
C THR A 111 -17.71 -2.33 11.78
N SER A 112 -17.94 -2.67 10.50
CA SER A 112 -18.22 -4.06 10.09
C SER A 112 -17.04 -5.01 10.29
N THR A 113 -15.80 -4.53 10.27
CA THR A 113 -14.60 -5.35 10.46
C THR A 113 -14.23 -5.49 11.94
N ALA A 114 -14.49 -4.45 12.74
CA ALA A 114 -14.18 -4.40 14.17
C ALA A 114 -15.22 -5.11 15.04
N VAL A 115 -16.45 -5.28 14.56
CA VAL A 115 -17.55 -5.95 15.27
C VAL A 115 -17.84 -7.31 14.62
N PRO A 116 -17.28 -8.42 15.15
CA PRO A 116 -17.65 -9.78 14.73
C PRO A 116 -19.00 -10.25 15.30
#